data_AF-A0A1F5H4F6-F1
#
_entry.id   AF-A0A1F5H4F6-F1
#
_cell.length_a   1.000
_cell.length_b   1.000
_cell.length_c   1.000
_cell.angle_alpha   90.00
_cell.angle_beta   90.00
_cell.angle_gamma   90.00
#
_symmetry.space_group_name_H-M   'P 1'
#
loop_
_entity.id
_entity.type
_entity.pdbx_description
1 polymer ?
#
loop_
_entity_poly.entity_id
_entity_poly.type
_entity_poly.pdbx_seq_one_letter_code
_entity_poly.pdbx_strand_id
1 'polypeptide(L)'
;MIGENQGPDAGASKYHQHKQVMISAGTMHFPDAERWHEASIRYRFETGSDFTGDWFAAHEMIGLARSLEDSEGEVLVVASLTPKKDCGVTVIGPRFKDPLHLGQRFIDTCWEVEEFMMTEQGVEQFNTALYLPPLSRTDAYWKDFRPMSVFTRRTKSDMGIMEGAGTAVLSVDPKSFAGDLFSHLQKAA
;
A
#
# COMPACT_ATOMS: atom_id res chain seq x y z
N MET A 1 10.75 3.34 6.86
CA MET A 1 9.43 2.69 6.82
C MET A 1 8.71 3.02 8.10
N ILE A 2 7.43 3.34 8.01
CA ILE A 2 6.55 3.47 9.17
C ILE A 2 5.60 2.27 9.11
N GLY A 3 5.34 1.58 10.21
CA GLY A 3 4.48 0.41 10.21
C GLY A 3 3.62 0.28 11.45
N GLU A 4 2.56 -0.50 11.35
CA GLU A 4 1.64 -0.81 12.44
C GLU A 4 1.36 -2.30 12.48
N ASN A 5 1.27 -2.82 13.70
CA ASN A 5 0.73 -4.15 13.97
C ASN A 5 -0.51 -3.95 14.85
N GLN A 6 -1.70 -4.17 14.29
CA GLN A 6 -2.96 -4.12 15.01
C GLN A 6 -3.38 -5.54 15.40
N GLY A 7 -3.37 -5.83 16.70
CA GLY A 7 -3.79 -7.12 17.26
C GLY A 7 -2.70 -8.19 17.40
N PRO A 8 -2.90 -9.19 18.27
CA PRO A 8 -1.90 -10.21 18.60
C PRO A 8 -1.45 -11.07 17.41
N ASP A 9 -2.36 -11.46 16.51
CA ASP A 9 -2.06 -12.28 15.33
C ASP A 9 -1.30 -11.48 14.26
N ALA A 10 -1.34 -10.14 14.33
CA ALA A 10 -0.50 -9.24 13.53
C ALA A 10 0.89 -8.98 14.16
N GLY A 11 1.17 -9.54 15.34
CA GLY A 11 2.43 -9.37 16.07
C GLY A 11 2.45 -8.18 17.03
N ALA A 12 1.29 -7.61 17.41
CA ALA A 12 1.22 -6.58 18.43
C ALA A 12 1.51 -7.18 19.82
N SER A 13 2.50 -6.63 20.53
CA SER A 13 2.83 -7.03 21.90
C SER A 13 2.19 -6.13 22.98
N LYS A 14 1.55 -5.04 22.55
CA LYS A 14 0.87 -4.07 23.42
C LYS A 14 -0.53 -3.80 22.85
N TYR A 15 -1.52 -3.69 23.74
CA TYR A 15 -2.91 -3.44 23.36
C TYR A 15 -3.21 -1.97 23.00
N HIS A 16 -2.29 -1.04 23.28
CA HIS A 16 -2.47 0.35 22.87
C HIS A 16 -2.05 0.54 21.41
N GLN A 17 -2.80 1.36 20.68
CA GLN A 17 -2.49 1.70 19.30
C GLN A 17 -1.20 2.53 19.23
N HIS A 18 -0.27 2.08 18.39
CA HIS A 18 0.98 2.78 18.13
C HIS A 18 1.52 2.38 16.76
N LYS A 19 2.17 3.31 16.08
CA LYS A 19 2.95 3.05 14.88
C LYS A 19 4.44 3.01 15.24
N GLN A 20 5.21 2.22 14.51
CA GLN A 20 6.64 2.05 14.68
C GLN A 20 7.36 2.67 13.49
N VAL A 21 8.52 3.28 13.75
CA VAL A 21 9.38 3.82 12.69
C VAL A 21 10.64 2.98 12.64
N MET A 22 10.94 2.43 11.47
CA MET A 22 12.18 1.72 11.21
C MET A 22 13.04 2.52 10.22
N ILE A 23 14.28 2.80 10.65
CA ILE A 23 15.30 3.52 9.90
C ILE A 23 16.45 2.55 9.64
N SER A 24 16.78 2.34 8.37
CA SER A 24 17.94 1.55 7.96
C SER A 24 19.19 2.45 7.81
N ALA A 25 20.37 1.86 7.98
CA ALA A 25 21.64 2.57 7.86
C ALA A 25 22.25 2.42 6.45
N GLY A 26 22.96 3.45 6.01
CA GLY A 26 23.72 3.43 4.76
C GLY A 26 22.82 3.26 3.52
N THR A 27 23.19 2.33 2.65
CA THR A 27 22.51 2.02 1.39
C THR A 27 21.51 0.87 1.51
N MET A 28 21.17 0.43 2.73
CA MET A 28 20.19 -0.65 2.92
C MET A 28 18.78 -0.10 2.77
N HIS A 29 18.04 -0.60 1.79
CA HIS A 29 16.64 -0.25 1.55
C HIS A 29 15.69 -1.37 1.98
N PHE A 30 14.45 -1.02 2.31
CA PHE A 30 13.45 -2.04 2.64
C PHE A 30 13.11 -2.85 1.37
N PRO A 31 13.13 -4.19 1.42
CA PRO A 31 13.05 -5.01 0.21
C PRO A 31 11.83 -4.74 -0.68
N ASP A 32 10.65 -4.50 -0.11
CA ASP A 32 9.45 -4.23 -0.91
C ASP A 32 9.51 -2.86 -1.60
N ALA A 33 10.13 -1.84 -0.97
CA ALA A 33 10.37 -0.55 -1.61
C ALA A 33 11.40 -0.66 -2.74
N GLU A 34 12.49 -1.41 -2.52
CA GLU A 34 13.51 -1.66 -3.57
C GLU A 34 12.90 -2.41 -4.76
N ARG A 35 12.14 -3.48 -4.51
CA ARG A 35 11.50 -4.26 -5.58
C ARG A 35 10.59 -3.42 -6.46
N TRP A 36 9.78 -2.53 -5.85
CA TRP A 36 8.92 -1.62 -6.60
C TRP A 36 9.74 -0.63 -7.43
N HIS A 37 10.83 -0.15 -6.86
CA HIS A 37 11.70 0.81 -7.51
C HIS A 37 12.47 0.19 -8.70
N GLU A 38 13.09 -0.97 -8.51
CA GLU A 38 13.75 -1.74 -9.57
C GLU A 38 12.78 -2.09 -10.70
N ALA A 39 11.55 -2.50 -10.36
CA ALA A 39 10.51 -2.76 -11.35
C ALA A 39 10.17 -1.50 -12.17
N SER A 40 10.10 -0.34 -11.50
CA SER A 40 9.84 0.94 -12.15
C SER A 40 10.96 1.34 -13.13
N ILE A 41 12.23 1.14 -12.74
CA ILE A 41 13.39 1.43 -13.59
C ILE A 41 13.42 0.50 -14.79
N ARG A 42 13.29 -0.82 -14.56
CA ARG A 42 13.32 -1.81 -15.64
C ARG A 42 12.20 -1.56 -16.64
N TYR A 43 10.99 -1.33 -16.15
CA TYR A 43 9.84 -1.05 -17.01
C TYR A 43 10.02 0.24 -17.82
N ARG A 44 10.53 1.32 -17.21
CA ARG A 44 10.83 2.56 -17.93
C ARG A 44 11.90 2.34 -19.00
N PHE A 45 12.93 1.54 -18.72
CA PHE A 45 13.97 1.21 -19.70
C PHE A 45 13.41 0.42 -20.90
N GLU A 46 12.55 -0.55 -20.64
CA GLU A 46 11.98 -1.44 -21.66
C GLU A 46 10.88 -0.77 -22.51
N THR A 47 10.06 0.10 -21.90
CA THR A 47 8.83 0.62 -22.53
C THR A 47 8.86 2.13 -22.77
N GLY A 48 9.79 2.86 -22.15
CA GLY A 48 9.77 4.33 -22.07
C GLY A 48 8.68 4.92 -21.18
N SER A 49 7.80 4.07 -20.62
CA SER A 49 6.57 4.49 -19.94
C SER A 49 6.71 4.47 -18.42
N ASP A 50 5.73 5.05 -17.73
CA ASP A 50 5.73 5.11 -16.27
C ASP A 50 5.09 3.86 -15.66
N PHE A 51 5.88 3.07 -14.94
CA PHE A 51 5.40 1.82 -14.36
C PHE A 51 4.19 1.99 -13.45
N THR A 52 4.22 2.98 -12.55
CA THR A 52 3.12 3.16 -11.59
C THR A 52 1.84 3.59 -12.29
N GLY A 53 1.95 4.50 -13.28
CA GLY A 53 0.81 4.91 -14.10
C GLY A 53 0.20 3.76 -14.89
N ASP A 54 1.02 2.98 -15.61
CA ASP A 54 0.52 1.86 -16.42
C ASP A 54 -0.02 0.72 -15.54
N TRP A 55 0.64 0.44 -14.42
CA TRP A 55 0.17 -0.54 -13.43
C TRP A 55 -1.20 -0.14 -12.86
N PHE A 56 -1.38 1.15 -12.53
CA PHE A 56 -2.67 1.67 -12.08
C PHE A 56 -3.73 1.55 -13.17
N ALA A 57 -3.44 2.00 -14.40
CA ALA A 57 -4.39 1.94 -15.51
C ALA A 57 -4.85 0.49 -15.79
N ALA A 58 -3.95 -0.48 -15.72
CA ALA A 58 -4.28 -1.89 -15.86
C ALA A 58 -5.25 -2.40 -14.77
N HIS A 59 -5.10 -1.94 -13.53
CA HIS A 59 -6.02 -2.27 -12.43
C HIS A 59 -7.35 -1.54 -12.57
N GLU A 60 -7.33 -0.27 -12.97
CA GLU A 60 -8.52 0.55 -13.18
C GLU A 60 -9.43 -0.05 -14.25
N MET A 61 -8.84 -0.49 -15.38
CA MET A 61 -9.57 -1.15 -16.47
C MET A 61 -10.40 -2.36 -16.05
N ILE A 62 -10.02 -3.04 -14.97
CA ILE A 62 -10.72 -4.23 -14.46
C ILE A 62 -11.51 -3.95 -13.17
N GLY A 63 -11.63 -2.67 -12.78
CA GLY A 63 -12.39 -2.22 -11.62
C GLY A 63 -11.68 -2.43 -10.28
N LEU A 64 -10.35 -2.54 -10.27
CA LEU A 64 -9.54 -2.76 -9.06
C LEU A 64 -8.75 -1.53 -8.60
N ALA A 65 -8.88 -0.39 -9.31
CA ALA A 65 -8.24 0.85 -8.91
C ALA A 65 -9.16 2.05 -9.07
N ARG A 66 -8.89 3.09 -8.28
CA ARG A 66 -9.54 4.40 -8.36
C ARG A 66 -8.53 5.49 -8.02
N SER A 67 -8.54 6.59 -8.77
CA SER A 67 -7.82 7.80 -8.43
C SER A 67 -8.72 8.76 -7.64
N LEU A 68 -8.08 9.48 -6.72
CA LEU A 68 -8.68 10.54 -5.91
C LEU A 68 -7.80 11.77 -6.08
N GLU A 69 -8.33 12.81 -6.71
CA GLU A 69 -7.59 14.04 -6.99
C GLU A 69 -7.89 15.13 -5.95
N ASP A 70 -6.88 15.90 -5.57
CA ASP A 70 -7.02 17.13 -4.80
C ASP A 70 -6.07 18.23 -5.31
N SER A 71 -5.95 19.33 -4.56
CA SER A 71 -5.04 20.44 -4.89
C SER A 71 -3.54 20.09 -4.78
N GLU A 72 -3.18 19.05 -4.06
CA GLU A 72 -1.80 18.61 -3.81
C GLU A 72 -1.36 17.49 -4.76
N GLY A 73 -2.32 16.80 -5.38
CA GLY A 73 -2.10 15.89 -6.49
C GLY A 73 -3.06 14.71 -6.47
N GLU A 74 -2.67 13.65 -7.18
CA GLU A 74 -3.45 12.43 -7.29
C GLU A 74 -3.01 11.39 -6.26
N VAL A 75 -3.99 10.85 -5.52
CA VAL A 75 -3.86 9.67 -4.67
C VAL A 75 -4.47 8.48 -5.39
N LEU A 76 -3.69 7.41 -5.54
CA LEU A 76 -4.17 6.18 -6.17
C LEU A 76 -4.54 5.18 -5.10
N VAL A 77 -5.71 4.56 -5.21
CA VAL A 77 -6.13 3.44 -4.36
C VAL A 77 -6.28 2.20 -5.23
N VAL A 78 -5.56 1.13 -4.89
CA VAL A 78 -5.55 -0.09 -5.69
C VAL A 78 -5.78 -1.30 -4.78
N ALA A 79 -6.87 -2.02 -5.03
CA ALA A 79 -7.04 -3.38 -4.56
C ALA A 79 -6.15 -4.29 -5.42
N SER A 80 -5.22 -5.00 -4.79
CA SER A 80 -4.21 -5.76 -5.53
C SER A 80 -4.86 -6.91 -6.30
N LEU A 81 -4.50 -7.06 -7.58
CA LEU A 81 -4.90 -8.20 -8.41
C LEU A 81 -4.26 -9.51 -7.95
N THR A 82 -3.06 -9.44 -7.35
CA THR A 82 -2.30 -10.57 -6.83
C THR A 82 -1.91 -10.31 -5.37
N PRO A 83 -2.89 -10.24 -4.46
CA PRO A 83 -2.60 -9.85 -3.08
C PRO A 83 -1.88 -11.01 -2.35
N LYS A 84 -0.98 -10.65 -1.42
CA LYS A 84 -0.28 -11.63 -0.57
C LYS A 84 -1.23 -12.24 0.49
N LYS A 85 -2.31 -11.52 0.83
CA LYS A 85 -3.35 -11.85 1.81
C LYS A 85 -4.70 -11.27 1.40
N ASP A 86 -5.79 -11.78 1.98
CA ASP A 86 -7.12 -11.20 1.80
C ASP A 86 -7.13 -9.69 2.06
N CYS A 87 -7.97 -8.96 1.32
CA CYS A 87 -8.15 -7.51 1.42
C CYS A 87 -6.85 -6.71 1.20
N GLY A 88 -5.95 -7.20 0.34
CA GLY A 88 -4.70 -6.49 0.02
C GLY A 88 -4.95 -5.19 -0.74
N VAL A 89 -4.63 -4.05 -0.11
CA VAL A 89 -4.78 -2.70 -0.67
C VAL A 89 -3.46 -1.95 -0.61
N THR A 90 -3.18 -1.20 -1.67
CA THR A 90 -2.10 -0.22 -1.74
C THR A 90 -2.69 1.15 -2.00
N VAL A 91 -2.36 2.13 -1.15
CA VAL A 91 -2.62 3.55 -1.38
C VAL A 91 -1.30 4.19 -1.79
N ILE A 92 -1.28 4.89 -2.91
CA ILE A 92 -0.08 5.56 -3.44
C ILE A 92 -0.31 7.07 -3.42
N GLY A 93 0.51 7.79 -2.66
CA GLY A 93 0.45 9.25 -2.54
C GLY A 93 0.91 9.96 -3.82
N PRO A 94 0.76 11.28 -3.92
CA PRO A 94 1.19 12.02 -5.10
C PRO A 94 2.70 11.93 -5.32
N ARG A 95 3.15 12.25 -6.54
CA ARG A 95 4.58 12.48 -6.77
C ARG A 95 5.02 13.68 -5.95
N PHE A 96 5.96 13.46 -5.04
CA PHE A 96 6.45 14.54 -4.20
C PHE A 96 7.14 15.62 -5.00
N LYS A 97 6.83 16.88 -4.69
CA LYS A 97 7.78 17.99 -4.86
C LYS A 97 8.73 18.09 -3.66
N ASP A 98 8.25 17.72 -2.47
CA ASP A 98 9.02 17.60 -1.23
C ASP A 98 8.80 16.20 -0.62
N PRO A 99 9.85 15.38 -0.46
CA PRO A 99 9.74 14.01 0.07
C PRO A 99 9.26 13.91 1.53
N LEU A 100 9.14 15.04 2.24
CA LEU A 100 8.64 15.10 3.62
C LEU A 100 7.18 15.53 3.73
N HIS A 101 6.56 16.01 2.65
CA HIS A 101 5.17 16.48 2.66
C HIS A 101 4.21 15.38 2.21
N LEU A 102 3.77 14.55 3.16
CA LEU A 102 2.66 13.60 2.94
C LEU A 102 1.36 14.41 2.87
N GLY A 103 0.88 14.65 1.65
CA GLY A 103 -0.31 15.48 1.46
C GLY A 103 -1.52 14.98 2.22
N GLN A 104 -2.39 15.90 2.65
CA GLN A 104 -3.48 15.58 3.58
C GLN A 104 -4.42 14.51 3.02
N ARG A 105 -4.78 14.60 1.73
CA ARG A 105 -5.63 13.59 1.07
C ARG A 105 -5.04 12.18 1.12
N PHE A 106 -3.72 12.03 1.02
CA PHE A 106 -3.07 10.72 1.12
C PHE A 106 -3.21 10.15 2.54
N ILE A 107 -3.03 10.98 3.56
CA ILE A 107 -3.18 10.60 4.97
C ILE A 107 -4.64 10.19 5.24
N ASP A 108 -5.59 11.02 4.82
CA ASP A 108 -7.02 10.77 4.99
C ASP A 108 -7.44 9.48 4.28
N THR A 109 -6.98 9.28 3.04
CA THR A 109 -7.28 8.04 2.29
C THR A 109 -6.72 6.80 2.98
N CYS A 110 -5.51 6.87 3.56
CA CYS A 110 -4.97 5.75 4.34
C CYS A 110 -5.84 5.44 5.56
N TRP A 111 -6.34 6.48 6.23
CA TRP A 111 -7.25 6.34 7.37
C TRP A 111 -8.60 5.76 6.96
N GLU A 112 -9.22 6.28 5.90
CA GLU A 112 -10.49 5.79 5.35
C GLU A 112 -10.39 4.31 4.94
N VAL A 113 -9.26 3.88 4.37
CA VAL A 113 -9.02 2.46 4.09
C VAL A 113 -8.96 1.64 5.38
N GLU A 114 -8.21 2.08 6.41
CA GLU A 114 -8.16 1.38 7.70
C GLU A 114 -9.56 1.33 8.36
N GLU A 115 -10.31 2.43 8.34
CA GLU A 115 -11.66 2.54 8.87
C GLU A 115 -12.64 1.60 8.16
N PHE A 116 -12.65 1.58 6.82
CA PHE A 116 -13.46 0.67 6.03
C PHE A 116 -13.16 -0.80 6.39
N MET A 117 -11.88 -1.14 6.50
CA MET A 117 -11.46 -2.49 6.86
C MET A 117 -12.02 -2.91 8.23
N MET A 118 -11.94 -2.02 9.22
CA MET A 118 -12.39 -2.31 10.58
C MET A 118 -13.93 -2.33 10.69
N THR A 119 -14.61 -1.36 10.08
CA THR A 119 -16.03 -1.08 10.33
C THR A 119 -16.96 -1.83 9.39
N GLU A 120 -16.58 -2.00 8.12
CA GLU A 120 -17.44 -2.63 7.09
C GLU A 120 -16.98 -4.05 6.74
N GLN A 121 -15.67 -4.31 6.73
CA GLN A 121 -15.11 -5.63 6.40
C GLN A 121 -14.86 -6.52 7.64
N GLY A 122 -15.07 -6.00 8.85
CA GLY A 122 -14.89 -6.73 10.10
C GLY A 122 -13.45 -7.19 10.34
N VAL A 123 -12.46 -6.47 9.80
CA VAL A 123 -11.05 -6.78 10.01
C VAL A 123 -10.63 -6.31 11.40
N GLU A 124 -10.41 -7.26 12.30
CA GLU A 124 -9.97 -6.97 13.67
C GLU A 124 -8.46 -6.82 13.80
N GLN A 125 -7.69 -7.44 12.90
CA GLN A 125 -6.24 -7.54 13.00
C GLN A 125 -5.58 -7.36 11.63
N PHE A 126 -4.56 -6.52 11.58
CA PHE A 126 -3.90 -6.14 10.33
C PHE A 126 -2.49 -5.61 10.56
N ASN A 127 -1.71 -5.57 9.49
CA ASN A 127 -0.50 -4.79 9.40
C ASN A 127 -0.68 -3.67 8.38
N THR A 128 -0.14 -2.49 8.68
CA THR A 128 0.10 -1.47 7.66
C THR A 128 1.58 -1.12 7.57
N ALA A 129 2.03 -0.79 6.36
CA ALA A 129 3.39 -0.35 6.10
C ALA A 129 3.39 0.84 5.13
N LEU A 130 3.95 1.95 5.56
CA LEU A 130 4.23 3.13 4.76
C LEU A 130 5.69 3.13 4.33
N TYR A 131 5.89 2.99 3.02
CA TYR A 131 7.16 3.17 2.34
C TYR A 131 7.28 4.60 1.84
N LEU A 132 8.45 5.19 2.12
CA LEU A 132 8.83 6.54 1.73
C LEU A 132 10.13 6.43 0.90
N PRO A 133 10.39 7.38 -0.01
CA PRO A 133 11.69 7.48 -0.64
C PRO A 133 12.80 7.64 0.43
N PRO A 134 14.05 7.27 0.13
CA PRO A 134 15.15 7.41 1.07
C PRO A 134 15.30 8.86 1.57
N LEU A 135 15.69 9.00 2.85
CA LEU A 135 15.90 10.32 3.46
C LEU A 135 17.07 11.09 2.84
N SER A 136 18.01 10.41 2.19
CA SER A 136 19.12 11.03 1.47
C SER A 136 18.61 11.70 0.18
N ARG A 137 18.50 13.03 0.22
CA ARG A 137 17.90 13.89 -0.81
C ARG A 137 18.61 13.91 -2.18
N THR A 138 19.63 13.09 -2.39
CA THR A 138 20.56 13.22 -3.52
C THR A 138 20.44 12.13 -4.57
N ASP A 139 19.61 11.12 -4.36
CA ASP A 139 19.61 9.97 -5.25
C ASP A 139 18.59 10.10 -6.37
N ALA A 140 19.08 10.53 -7.55
CA ALA A 140 18.29 10.58 -8.78
C ALA A 140 17.67 9.22 -9.16
N TYR A 141 18.21 8.13 -8.61
CA TYR A 141 17.63 6.79 -8.67
C TYR A 141 16.17 6.83 -8.18
N TRP A 142 15.88 7.37 -7.00
CA TRP A 142 14.56 7.31 -6.35
C TRP A 142 13.55 8.38 -6.78
N LYS A 143 13.85 9.19 -7.81
CA LYS A 143 13.04 10.37 -8.20
C LYS A 143 11.58 10.05 -8.55
N ASP A 144 11.32 8.82 -9.02
CA ASP A 144 10.00 8.37 -9.47
C ASP A 144 9.24 7.61 -8.39
N PHE A 145 9.86 7.35 -7.23
CA PHE A 145 9.22 6.62 -6.14
C PHE A 145 8.20 7.49 -5.42
N ARG A 146 6.96 7.01 -5.35
CA ARG A 146 5.85 7.65 -4.65
C ARG A 146 5.66 7.00 -3.27
N PRO A 147 5.17 7.72 -2.24
CA PRO A 147 4.75 7.11 -0.99
C PRO A 147 3.76 6.00 -1.24
N MET A 148 3.91 4.89 -0.52
CA MET A 148 2.98 3.79 -0.62
C MET A 148 2.63 3.29 0.78
N SER A 149 1.35 3.33 1.11
CA SER A 149 0.80 2.62 2.25
C SER A 149 0.24 1.29 1.77
N VAL A 150 0.65 0.19 2.40
CA VAL A 150 0.16 -1.15 2.11
C VAL A 150 -0.58 -1.68 3.32
N PHE A 151 -1.81 -2.16 3.11
CA PHE A 151 -2.62 -2.81 4.11
C PHE A 151 -2.60 -4.34 3.92
N THR A 152 -2.50 -5.09 5.02
CA THR A 152 -2.51 -6.55 4.99
C THR A 152 -3.34 -7.08 6.16
N ARG A 153 -4.46 -7.74 5.88
CA ARG A 153 -5.27 -8.43 6.88
C ARG A 153 -4.48 -9.56 7.55
N ARG A 154 -4.68 -9.74 8.86
CA ARG A 154 -4.06 -10.79 9.68
C ARG A 154 -5.11 -11.60 10.45
N THR A 155 -4.82 -12.88 10.68
CA THR A 155 -5.65 -13.90 11.30
C THR A 155 -4.78 -14.93 12.03
N LYS A 156 -5.37 -15.73 12.93
CA LYS A 156 -4.66 -16.79 13.68
C LYS A 156 -3.93 -17.82 12.81
N SER A 157 -4.34 -18.00 11.56
CA SER A 157 -3.79 -19.01 10.64
C SER A 157 -3.30 -18.35 9.35
N ASP A 158 -2.47 -17.31 9.48
CA ASP A 158 -2.04 -16.52 8.33
C ASP A 158 -1.02 -17.19 7.42
N MET A 159 -0.21 -18.15 7.87
CA MET A 159 0.76 -18.80 6.99
C MET A 159 0.73 -20.30 7.20
N GLY A 160 0.36 -21.03 6.15
CA GLY A 160 0.50 -22.47 6.04
C GLY A 160 1.58 -22.84 5.03
N ILE A 161 1.60 -24.12 4.63
CA ILE A 161 2.56 -24.64 3.65
C ILE A 161 2.40 -23.97 2.28
N MET A 162 1.16 -23.62 1.90
CA MET A 162 0.89 -22.99 0.62
C MET A 162 1.49 -21.59 0.58
N GLU A 163 1.31 -20.76 1.60
CA GLU A 163 1.89 -19.42 1.63
C GLU A 163 3.41 -19.44 1.85
N GLY A 164 3.90 -20.39 2.65
CA GLY A 164 5.32 -20.49 2.98
C GLY A 164 6.18 -21.13 1.89
N ALA A 165 5.63 -22.05 1.11
CA ALA A 165 6.38 -22.84 0.12
C ALA A 165 5.75 -22.90 -1.28
N GLY A 166 4.56 -22.33 -1.47
CA GLY A 166 3.82 -22.33 -2.72
C GLY A 166 3.40 -20.92 -3.14
N THR A 167 2.09 -20.67 -3.15
CA THR A 167 1.48 -19.40 -3.56
C THR A 167 0.50 -18.91 -2.49
N ALA A 168 0.18 -17.61 -2.52
CA ALA A 168 -0.87 -17.02 -1.70
C ALA A 168 -2.21 -17.73 -1.95
N VAL A 169 -2.93 -18.05 -0.86
CA VAL A 169 -4.30 -18.54 -0.89
C VAL A 169 -5.21 -17.42 -0.40
N LEU A 170 -6.27 -17.16 -1.17
CA LEU A 170 -7.20 -16.06 -0.94
C LEU A 170 -8.61 -16.60 -0.77
N SER A 171 -9.33 -16.08 0.20
CA SER A 171 -10.74 -16.39 0.46
C SER A 171 -11.68 -15.27 0.02
N VAL A 172 -11.13 -14.09 -0.30
CA VAL A 172 -11.88 -12.92 -0.74
C VAL A 172 -11.56 -12.62 -2.20
N ASP A 173 -12.61 -12.47 -3.02
CA ASP A 173 -12.47 -12.00 -4.40
C ASP A 173 -12.06 -10.51 -4.43
N PRO A 174 -10.92 -10.15 -5.05
CA PRO A 174 -10.46 -8.77 -5.09
C PRO A 174 -11.46 -7.80 -5.73
N LYS A 175 -12.27 -8.25 -6.71
CA LYS A 175 -13.23 -7.37 -7.39
C LYS A 175 -14.42 -7.01 -6.51
N SER A 176 -15.03 -7.99 -5.84
CA SER A 176 -16.09 -7.74 -4.86
C SER A 176 -15.60 -6.77 -3.78
N PHE A 177 -14.42 -7.05 -3.22
CA PHE A 177 -13.80 -6.20 -2.20
C PHE A 177 -13.54 -4.77 -2.70
N ALA A 178 -13.00 -4.61 -3.92
CA ALA A 178 -12.74 -3.30 -4.50
C ALA A 178 -14.03 -2.47 -4.69
N GLY A 179 -15.12 -3.10 -5.12
CA GLY A 179 -16.42 -2.44 -5.28
C GLY A 179 -16.94 -1.84 -3.98
N ASP A 180 -16.83 -2.59 -2.88
CA ASP A 180 -17.23 -2.13 -1.54
C ASP A 180 -16.34 -0.98 -1.06
N LEU A 181 -15.01 -1.13 -1.16
CA LEU A 181 -14.03 -0.11 -0.78
C LEU A 181 -14.30 1.21 -1.51
N PHE A 182 -14.46 1.15 -2.84
CA PHE A 182 -14.67 2.34 -3.63
C PHE A 182 -16.03 3.00 -3.38
N SER A 183 -17.04 2.23 -3.01
CA SER A 183 -18.33 2.75 -2.57
C SER A 183 -18.22 3.48 -1.21
N HIS A 184 -17.36 3.00 -0.31
CA HIS A 184 -17.05 3.67 0.95
C HIS A 184 -16.32 4.99 0.72
N LEU A 185 -15.21 4.99 -0.04
CA LEU A 185 -14.40 6.18 -0.32
C LEU A 185 -15.20 7.30 -1.03
N GLN A 186 -16.23 6.95 -1.79
CA GLN A 186 -17.11 7.94 -2.42
C GLN A 186 -18.04 8.65 -1.42
N LYS A 187 -18.39 8.01 -0.30
CA LYS A 187 -19.23 8.62 0.75
C LYS A 187 -18.42 9.53 1.68
N ALA A 188 -17.12 9.27 1.80
CA ALA A 188 -16.20 10.02 2.65
C ALA A 188 -15.66 11.30 1.97
N ALA A 189 -15.71 11.37 0.63
CA ALA A 189 -15.34 12.54 -0.18
C ALA A 189 -16.41 13.65 -0.14
#